data_AF-A0AAW9KP06-F1
#
_entry.id   AF-A0AAW9KP06-F1
#
_cell.length_a   1.000
_cell.length_b   1.000
_cell.length_c   1.000
_cell.angle_alpha   90.00
_cell.angle_beta   90.00
_cell.angle_gamma   90.00
#
_symmetry.space_group_name_H-M   'P 1'
#
loop_
_entity.id
_entity.type
_entity.pdbx_description
1 polymer ?
#
loop_
_entity_poly.entity_id
_entity_poly.type
_entity_poly.pdbx_seq_one_letter_code
_entity_poly.pdbx_strand_id
1 'polypeptide(L)'
;PFVDYDTNPITKAAAEDLSKFSVFDGPKCKCKVTTETLFRSNAPGALEGQYVSQFLLKDIPFGAKTITQKYTVPMEKIDYMTSYTEWLNIQNGQAPSSALKLDPLSRYISNGRDLGEYVHKDTSIQAALTACLILLG
;
A
#
# COMPACT_ATOMS: atom_id res chain seq x y z
N PRO A 1 -10.66 1.02 -1.48
CA PRO A 1 -10.18 -0.03 -0.56
C PRO A 1 -9.80 -1.29 -1.36
N PHE A 2 -8.89 -2.13 -0.88
CA PHE A 2 -8.48 -3.36 -1.58
C PHE A 2 -9.64 -4.34 -1.76
N VAL A 3 -10.54 -4.42 -0.77
CA VAL A 3 -11.73 -5.29 -0.81
C VAL A 3 -12.74 -4.91 -1.90
N ASP A 4 -12.66 -3.68 -2.42
CA ASP A 4 -13.56 -3.19 -3.46
C ASP A 4 -12.95 -3.26 -4.87
N TYR A 5 -11.75 -3.85 -5.05
CA TYR A 5 -11.06 -3.84 -6.34
C TYR A 5 -11.88 -4.50 -7.46
N ASP A 6 -12.65 -5.55 -7.15
CA ASP A 6 -13.47 -6.28 -8.14
C ASP A 6 -14.77 -5.57 -8.49
N THR A 7 -15.17 -4.55 -7.74
CA THR A 7 -16.42 -3.80 -7.99
C THR A 7 -16.14 -2.36 -8.42
N ASN A 8 -14.98 -1.81 -8.06
CA ASN A 8 -14.61 -0.44 -8.37
C ASN A 8 -14.30 -0.27 -9.88
N PRO A 9 -14.91 0.71 -10.57
CA PRO A 9 -14.71 0.90 -12.01
C PRO A 9 -13.29 1.36 -12.36
N ILE A 10 -12.61 2.09 -11.46
CA ILE A 10 -11.25 2.61 -11.70
C ILE A 10 -10.23 1.46 -11.71
N THR A 11 -10.35 0.50 -10.79
CA THR A 11 -9.45 -0.66 -10.72
C THR A 11 -9.66 -1.60 -11.90
N LYS A 12 -10.91 -1.78 -12.36
CA LYS A 12 -11.20 -2.51 -13.60
C LYS A 12 -10.55 -1.83 -14.81
N ALA A 13 -10.76 -0.53 -14.97
CA ALA A 13 -10.16 0.24 -16.05
C ALA A 13 -8.62 0.20 -16.00
N ALA A 14 -8.02 0.27 -14.81
CA ALA A 14 -6.57 0.15 -14.65
C ALA A 14 -6.03 -1.22 -15.06
N ALA A 15 -6.71 -2.32 -14.69
CA ALA A 15 -6.32 -3.66 -15.11
C ALA A 15 -6.44 -3.86 -16.64
N GLU A 16 -7.52 -3.34 -17.24
CA GLU A 16 -7.70 -3.34 -18.69
C GLU A 16 -6.64 -2.52 -19.40
N ASP A 17 -6.27 -1.36 -18.86
CA ASP A 17 -5.26 -0.49 -19.46
C ASP A 17 -3.86 -1.10 -19.39
N LEU A 18 -3.44 -1.61 -18.23
CA LEU A 18 -2.18 -2.31 -18.06
C LEU A 18 -2.05 -3.54 -18.98
N SER A 19 -3.16 -4.21 -19.29
CA SER A 19 -3.17 -5.35 -20.20
C SER A 19 -2.80 -5.00 -21.65
N LYS A 20 -2.83 -3.72 -22.03
CA LYS A 20 -2.47 -3.26 -23.38
C LYS A 20 -0.95 -3.15 -23.59
N PHE A 21 -0.17 -3.08 -22.52
CA PHE A 21 1.27 -2.91 -22.61
C PHE A 21 1.96 -4.27 -22.82
N SER A 22 2.60 -4.44 -23.98
CA SER A 22 3.32 -5.67 -24.35
C SER A 22 4.48 -5.98 -23.40
N VAL A 23 5.11 -4.93 -22.84
CA VAL A 23 6.27 -5.04 -21.94
C VAL A 23 5.90 -5.22 -20.47
N PHE A 24 4.62 -5.14 -20.11
CA PHE A 24 4.22 -5.37 -18.72
C PHE A 24 4.46 -6.84 -18.34
N ASP A 25 5.32 -7.07 -17.36
CA ASP A 25 5.81 -8.39 -16.92
C ASP A 25 5.25 -8.82 -15.55
N GLY A 26 4.40 -7.98 -14.94
CA GLY A 26 3.70 -8.30 -13.71
C GLY A 26 2.67 -9.42 -13.86
N PRO A 27 2.04 -9.84 -12.75
CA PRO A 27 1.15 -10.99 -12.74
C PRO A 27 -0.07 -10.84 -13.67
N LYS A 28 -0.39 -11.91 -14.40
CA LYS A 28 -1.49 -11.99 -15.36
C LYS A 28 -2.27 -13.29 -15.21
N CYS A 29 -3.58 -13.23 -15.41
CA CYS A 29 -4.43 -14.39 -15.60
C CYS A 29 -4.84 -14.46 -17.07
N LYS A 30 -4.54 -15.58 -17.77
CA LYS A 30 -4.81 -15.75 -19.20
C LYS A 30 -4.31 -14.58 -20.06
N CYS A 31 -3.04 -14.20 -19.84
CA CYS A 31 -2.34 -13.10 -20.53
C CYS A 31 -2.91 -11.69 -20.32
N LYS A 32 -3.83 -11.49 -19.36
CA LYS A 32 -4.35 -10.17 -18.99
C LYS A 32 -4.13 -9.87 -17.52
N VAL A 33 -3.91 -8.60 -17.20
CA VAL A 33 -4.03 -8.12 -15.82
C VAL A 33 -5.51 -8.13 -15.45
N THR A 34 -5.80 -8.60 -14.25
CA THR A 34 -7.14 -8.65 -13.66
C THR A 34 -7.13 -7.87 -12.35
N THR A 35 -8.28 -7.57 -11.78
CA THR A 35 -8.37 -6.92 -10.45
C THR A 35 -7.74 -7.77 -9.34
N GLU A 36 -7.71 -9.09 -9.49
CA GLU A 36 -7.01 -10.02 -8.58
C GLU A 36 -5.48 -9.92 -8.70
N THR A 37 -4.96 -9.69 -9.91
CA THR A 37 -3.51 -9.62 -10.17
C THR A 37 -2.96 -8.19 -10.16
N LEU A 38 -3.83 -7.18 -10.15
CA LEU A 38 -3.49 -5.76 -10.19
C LEU A 38 -2.62 -5.37 -8.98
N PHE A 39 -1.45 -4.79 -9.25
CA PHE A 39 -0.47 -4.35 -8.24
C PHE A 39 0.09 -5.46 -7.32
N ARG A 40 -0.06 -6.73 -7.70
CA ARG A 40 0.58 -7.87 -7.01
C ARG A 40 1.96 -8.17 -7.57
N SER A 41 2.67 -9.13 -6.95
CA SER A 41 3.95 -9.66 -7.44
C SER A 41 3.84 -11.14 -7.83
N ASN A 42 4.84 -11.64 -8.58
CA ASN A 42 4.96 -13.07 -8.94
C ASN A 42 5.65 -13.89 -7.83
N ALA A 43 5.87 -13.32 -6.64
CA ALA A 43 6.44 -14.06 -5.53
C ALA A 43 5.48 -15.18 -5.07
N PRO A 44 5.99 -16.36 -4.65
CA PRO A 44 5.14 -17.43 -4.15
C PRO A 44 4.24 -16.95 -3.00
N GLY A 45 2.93 -17.21 -3.09
CA GLY A 45 1.96 -16.80 -2.06
C GLY A 45 1.43 -15.37 -2.21
N ALA A 46 1.95 -14.57 -3.14
CA ALA A 46 1.54 -13.17 -3.30
C ALA A 46 0.21 -12.98 -4.06
N LEU A 47 -0.25 -13.99 -4.80
CA LEU A 47 -1.53 -13.96 -5.54
C LEU A 47 -2.66 -14.66 -4.77
N GLU A 48 -2.31 -15.36 -3.71
CA GLU A 48 -3.20 -16.20 -2.94
C GLU A 48 -3.84 -15.39 -1.80
N GLY A 49 -5.17 -15.26 -1.85
CA GLY A 49 -5.95 -14.61 -0.80
C GLY A 49 -5.94 -13.08 -0.85
N GLN A 50 -6.08 -12.44 0.30
CA GLN A 50 -6.24 -10.99 0.42
C GLN A 50 -4.97 -10.22 0.00
N TYR A 51 -5.12 -8.94 -0.35
CA TYR A 51 -4.02 -8.09 -0.79
C TYR A 51 -2.97 -7.85 0.30
N VAL A 52 -3.44 -7.57 1.52
CA VAL A 52 -2.58 -7.24 2.65
C VAL A 52 -2.19 -8.54 3.36
N SER A 53 -0.89 -8.71 3.58
CA SER A 53 -0.35 -9.82 4.36
C SER A 53 -0.98 -9.86 5.76
N GLN A 54 -1.30 -11.05 6.27
CA GLN A 54 -1.84 -11.22 7.62
C GLN A 54 -0.89 -10.70 8.71
N PHE A 55 0.42 -10.68 8.45
CA PHE A 55 1.42 -10.12 9.37
C PHE A 55 1.35 -8.59 9.49
N LEU A 56 0.61 -7.90 8.63
CA LEU A 56 0.34 -6.45 8.74
C LEU A 56 -1.04 -6.14 9.36
N LEU A 57 -1.81 -7.17 9.72
CA LEU A 57 -3.17 -7.01 10.27
C LEU A 57 -3.32 -7.63 11.66
N LYS A 58 -2.60 -8.71 11.95
CA LYS A 58 -2.64 -9.40 13.25
C LYS A 58 -2.00 -8.55 14.34
N ASP A 59 -2.49 -8.69 15.56
CA ASP A 59 -1.85 -8.12 16.73
C ASP A 59 -0.44 -8.71 16.91
N ILE A 60 0.54 -7.86 17.26
CA ILE A 60 1.95 -8.24 17.40
C ILE A 60 2.25 -8.50 18.88
N PRO A 61 2.72 -9.70 19.26
CA PRO A 61 3.31 -9.94 20.58
C PRO A 61 4.58 -9.11 20.76
N PHE A 62 4.70 -8.39 21.87
CA PHE A 62 5.86 -7.54 22.15
C PHE A 62 6.24 -7.61 23.65
N GLY A 63 6.87 -8.73 24.03
CA GLY A 63 7.17 -9.04 25.42
C GLY A 63 5.89 -9.16 26.23
N ALA A 64 5.76 -8.37 27.30
CA ALA A 64 4.57 -8.37 28.16
C ALA A 64 3.41 -7.51 27.64
N LYS A 65 3.45 -7.06 26.38
CA LYS A 65 2.40 -6.26 25.75
C LYS A 65 2.06 -6.77 24.36
N THR A 66 0.97 -6.25 23.83
CA THR A 66 0.49 -6.49 22.48
C THR A 66 0.36 -5.16 21.74
N ILE A 67 0.84 -5.12 20.50
CA ILE A 67 0.69 -3.96 19.62
C ILE A 67 -0.38 -4.26 18.58
N THR A 68 -1.49 -3.53 18.63
CA THR A 68 -2.52 -3.60 17.60
C THR A 68 -2.10 -2.80 16.37
N GLN A 69 -2.21 -3.42 15.19
CA GLN A 69 -1.77 -2.84 13.91
C GLN A 69 -2.80 -1.87 13.32
N LYS A 70 -3.06 -0.77 14.04
CA LYS A 70 -3.79 0.39 13.53
C LYS A 70 -2.82 1.55 13.32
N TYR A 71 -2.93 2.21 12.18
CA TYR A 71 -2.01 3.25 11.73
C TYR A 71 -2.74 4.56 11.55
N THR A 72 -2.08 5.65 11.92
CA THR A 72 -2.46 7.00 11.50
C THR A 72 -1.95 7.20 10.08
N VAL A 73 -2.85 7.51 9.16
CA VAL A 73 -2.57 7.55 7.72
C VAL A 73 -2.98 8.90 7.13
N PRO A 74 -2.49 9.28 5.94
CA PRO A 74 -2.86 10.53 5.28
C PRO A 74 -4.35 10.56 4.93
N MET A 75 -4.93 11.77 4.94
CA MET A 75 -6.31 11.99 4.48
C MET A 75 -6.47 11.58 3.01
N GLU A 76 -7.67 11.11 2.66
CA GLU A 76 -8.00 10.75 1.29
C GLU A 76 -8.00 11.97 0.35
N LYS A 77 -7.78 11.74 -0.94
CA LYS A 77 -7.90 12.73 -2.04
C LYS A 77 -6.98 13.96 -1.92
N ILE A 78 -5.97 13.90 -1.05
CA ILE A 78 -4.91 14.91 -0.97
C ILE A 78 -3.64 14.30 -1.52
N ASP A 79 -3.21 14.82 -2.66
CA ASP A 79 -1.98 14.45 -3.33
C ASP A 79 -1.08 15.70 -3.44
N TYR A 80 0.23 15.48 -3.41
CA TYR A 80 1.25 16.53 -3.36
C TYR A 80 2.05 16.54 -4.66
N MET A 81 2.76 17.64 -4.93
CA MET A 81 3.56 17.80 -6.16
C MET A 81 2.74 17.69 -7.45
N THR A 82 1.45 18.04 -7.41
CA THR A 82 0.56 17.98 -8.58
C THR A 82 0.61 19.26 -9.44
N SER A 83 1.09 20.38 -8.87
CA SER A 83 1.37 21.60 -9.63
C SER A 83 2.80 21.62 -10.16
N TYR A 84 2.98 22.19 -11.36
CA TYR A 84 4.32 22.30 -11.97
C TYR A 84 5.31 23.07 -11.09
N THR A 85 4.85 24.18 -10.47
CA THR A 85 5.70 25.00 -9.60
C THR A 85 6.15 24.24 -8.36
N GLU A 86 5.25 23.54 -7.67
CA GLU A 86 5.62 22.74 -6.49
C GLU A 86 6.56 21.60 -6.88
N TRP A 87 6.25 20.87 -7.95
CA TRP A 87 7.13 19.84 -8.49
C TRP A 87 8.54 20.37 -8.76
N LEU A 88 8.67 21.50 -9.48
CA LEU A 88 9.97 22.09 -9.83
C LEU A 88 10.75 22.55 -8.59
N ASN A 89 10.07 23.13 -7.61
CA ASN A 89 10.69 23.53 -6.34
C ASN A 89 11.28 22.33 -5.60
N ILE A 90 10.55 21.21 -5.51
CA ILE A 90 11.05 19.96 -4.92
C ILE A 90 12.23 19.41 -5.71
N GLN A 91 12.17 19.41 -7.05
CA GLN A 91 13.30 18.95 -7.88
C GLN A 91 14.57 19.79 -7.64
N ASN A 92 14.41 21.08 -7.35
CA ASN A 92 15.51 21.99 -7.02
C ASN A 92 15.95 21.92 -5.54
N GLY A 93 15.49 20.92 -4.78
CA GLY A 93 15.90 20.69 -3.40
C GLY A 93 15.27 21.64 -2.38
N GLN A 94 14.22 22.38 -2.74
CA GLN A 94 13.48 23.18 -1.78
C GLN A 94 12.62 22.29 -0.87
N ALA A 95 12.38 22.76 0.35
CA ALA A 95 11.49 22.07 1.28
C ALA A 95 10.03 22.07 0.75
N PRO A 96 9.24 21.03 1.05
CA PRO A 96 7.81 21.01 0.74
C PRO A 96 7.09 22.23 1.34
N SER A 97 6.19 22.83 0.55
CA SER A 97 5.41 23.99 0.96
C SER A 97 4.17 23.62 1.79
N SER A 98 3.77 22.35 1.77
CA SER A 98 2.58 21.84 2.45
C SER A 98 2.94 20.73 3.43
N ALA A 99 2.29 20.74 4.60
CA ALA A 99 2.40 19.67 5.57
C ALA A 99 1.51 18.47 5.19
N LEU A 100 1.94 17.28 5.60
CA LEU A 100 1.13 16.07 5.49
C LEU A 100 -0.13 16.20 6.35
N LYS A 101 -1.31 16.03 5.76
CA LYS A 101 -2.57 16.04 6.50
C LYS A 101 -2.95 14.61 6.88
N LEU A 102 -2.97 14.34 8.18
CA LEU A 102 -3.28 13.02 8.73
C LEU A 102 -4.76 12.91 9.09
N ASP A 103 -5.29 11.71 8.90
CA ASP A 103 -6.60 11.32 9.40
C ASP A 103 -6.55 11.22 10.93
N PRO A 104 -7.49 11.82 11.67
CA PRO A 104 -7.52 11.74 13.13
C PRO A 104 -7.83 10.33 13.66
N LEU A 105 -8.38 9.43 12.83
CA LEU A 105 -8.76 8.08 13.24
C LEU A 105 -7.78 7.04 12.70
N SER A 106 -7.04 6.40 13.61
CA SER A 106 -6.18 5.27 13.24
C SER A 106 -7.02 4.05 12.82
N ARG A 107 -6.58 3.37 11.76
CA ARG A 107 -7.27 2.23 11.15
C ARG A 107 -6.31 1.13 10.69
N TYR A 108 -6.85 -0.05 10.41
CA TYR A 108 -6.10 -1.09 9.71
C TYR A 108 -5.82 -0.67 8.27
N ILE A 109 -4.72 -1.16 7.71
CA ILE A 109 -4.37 -0.95 6.31
C ILE A 109 -5.46 -1.53 5.41
N SER A 110 -6.01 -0.69 4.56
CA SER A 110 -7.18 -1.02 3.72
C SER A 110 -7.03 -0.62 2.26
N ASN A 111 -6.01 0.19 1.92
CA ASN A 111 -5.80 0.71 0.58
C ASN A 111 -4.33 1.09 0.35
N GLY A 112 -3.98 1.47 -0.88
CA GLY A 112 -2.62 1.82 -1.27
C GLY A 112 -2.03 3.05 -0.56
N ARG A 113 -2.85 4.02 -0.15
CA ARG A 113 -2.40 5.19 0.63
C ARG A 113 -2.01 4.80 2.04
N ASP A 114 -2.77 3.90 2.67
CA ASP A 114 -2.44 3.36 3.99
C ASP A 114 -1.10 2.59 3.94
N LEU A 115 -0.88 1.75 2.93
CA LEU A 115 0.40 1.06 2.72
C LEU A 115 1.55 2.03 2.43
N GLY A 116 1.28 3.07 1.62
CA GLY A 116 2.26 4.11 1.30
C GLY A 116 2.76 4.83 2.56
N GLU A 117 1.87 5.12 3.52
CA GLU A 117 2.29 5.71 4.79
C GLU A 117 3.02 4.71 5.69
N TYR A 118 2.62 3.44 5.70
CA TYR A 118 3.37 2.42 6.43
C TYR A 118 4.85 2.43 6.02
N VAL A 119 5.13 2.35 4.72
CA VAL A 119 6.51 2.34 4.19
C VAL A 119 7.22 3.71 4.22
N HIS A 120 6.47 4.79 4.47
CA HIS A 120 7.03 6.13 4.69
C HIS A 120 7.57 6.28 6.12
N LYS A 121 7.06 5.48 7.07
CA LYS A 121 7.36 5.62 8.51
C LYS A 121 8.10 4.45 9.11
N ASP A 122 8.05 3.27 8.49
CA ASP A 122 8.67 2.08 9.06
C ASP A 122 10.20 2.16 9.02
N THR A 123 10.82 1.36 9.88
CA THR A 123 12.27 1.14 9.84
C THR A 123 12.59 -0.06 8.94
N SER A 124 13.82 -0.13 8.43
CA SER A 124 14.22 -1.10 7.39
C SER A 124 13.92 -2.57 7.68
N ILE A 125 13.77 -2.95 8.95
CA ILE A 125 13.52 -4.34 9.37
C ILE A 125 12.14 -4.54 10.00
N GLN A 126 11.34 -3.48 10.15
CA GLN A 126 10.16 -3.49 10.98
C GLN A 126 9.15 -4.56 10.53
N ALA A 127 8.80 -4.61 9.25
CA ALA A 127 7.85 -5.60 8.72
C ALA A 127 8.29 -7.06 8.94
N ALA A 128 9.59 -7.34 8.79
CA ALA A 128 10.14 -8.68 9.02
C ALA A 128 10.18 -9.02 10.52
N LEU A 129 10.56 -8.07 11.36
CA LEU A 129 10.59 -8.23 12.81
C LEU A 129 9.18 -8.49 13.37
N THR A 130 8.17 -7.72 12.96
CA THR A 130 6.79 -7.92 13.42
C THR A 130 6.24 -9.25 12.98
N ALA A 131 6.50 -9.68 11.74
CA ALA A 131 6.14 -11.02 11.27
C ALA A 131 6.80 -12.12 12.10
N CYS A 132 8.10 -11.99 12.40
CA CYS A 132 8.84 -12.93 13.24
C CYS A 132 8.22 -13.05 14.64
N LEU A 133 7.90 -11.93 15.29
CA LEU A 133 7.25 -11.92 16.60
C LEU A 133 5.88 -12.62 16.56
N ILE A 134 5.07 -12.37 15.53
CA ILE A 134 3.77 -13.04 15.36
C ILE A 134 3.94 -14.56 15.19
N LEU A 135 5.00 -15.00 14.49
CA LEU A 135 5.27 -16.41 14.26
C LEU A 135 5.83 -17.13 15.50
N LEU A 136 6.60 -16.44 16.33
CA LEU A 136 7.20 -16.99 17.54
C LEU A 136 6.25 -17.05 18.74
N GLY A 137 5.25 -16.15 18.80
CA GLY A 137 4.29 -16.07 19.90
C GLY A 137 4.84 -15.30 21.09
#